data_AF-A0A7W8T6J9-F1
#
_entry.id   AF-A0A7W8T6J9-F1
#
_cell.length_a   1.000
_cell.length_b   1.000
_cell.length_c   1.000
_cell.angle_alpha   90.00
_cell.angle_beta   90.00
_cell.angle_gamma   90.00
#
_symmetry.space_group_name_H-M   'P 1'
#
loop_
_entity.id
_entity.type
_entity.pdbx_description
1 polymer ?
#
loop_
_entity_poly.entity_id
_entity_poly.type
_entity_poly.pdbx_seq_one_letter_code
_entity_poly.pdbx_strand_id
1 'polypeptide(L)'
;MAKILIDNPVLARSQQRVALMTVTVPMLGAAAALYWALTRGISVTTVAVCVPLYLLTTAGLTVGFHRLFTHKSFKPNVPVKAVLAILGMMAAQGPLLFWVASHRRHHAFSDTRDDCHSPCTHGAGLSGTIRGLWHAHFWAYLSWDFTREQSISLA
;
A
#
# COMPACT_ATOMS: atom_id res chain seq x y z
N MET A 1 -4.39 14.96 -21.94
CA MET A 1 -4.92 14.95 -20.55
C MET A 1 -3.98 15.74 -19.67
N ALA A 2 -4.48 16.65 -18.83
CA ALA A 2 -3.64 17.46 -17.95
C ALA A 2 -3.19 16.64 -16.72
N LYS A 3 -1.88 16.43 -16.58
CA LYS A 3 -1.28 15.77 -15.40
C LYS A 3 -1.19 16.82 -14.29
N ILE A 4 -2.02 16.72 -13.25
CA ILE A 4 -1.83 17.53 -12.04
C ILE A 4 -0.68 16.89 -11.26
N LEU A 5 0.50 17.49 -11.34
CA LEU A 5 1.68 17.11 -10.57
C LEU A 5 1.71 17.93 -9.28
N ILE A 6 1.64 17.25 -8.13
CA ILE A 6 1.93 17.89 -6.85
C ILE A 6 3.44 17.86 -6.67
N ASP A 7 4.16 18.80 -7.29
CA ASP A 7 5.61 18.92 -7.14
C ASP A 7 5.95 19.70 -5.87
N ASN A 8 5.86 19.01 -4.73
CA ASN A 8 6.27 19.54 -3.44
C ASN A 8 7.38 18.65 -2.84
N PRO A 9 8.63 19.13 -2.76
CA PRO A 9 9.77 18.33 -2.31
C PRO A 9 9.73 18.00 -0.81
N VAL A 10 8.95 18.73 0.00
CA VAL A 10 8.73 18.43 1.43
C VAL A 10 7.72 17.31 1.56
N LEU A 11 6.62 17.38 0.81
CA LEU A 11 5.60 16.34 0.77
C LEU A 11 6.19 15.01 0.28
N ALA A 12 6.94 15.03 -0.83
CA ALA A 12 7.61 13.85 -1.38
C ALA A 12 8.54 13.19 -0.36
N ARG A 13 9.40 13.98 0.32
CA ARG A 13 10.27 13.46 1.38
C ARG A 13 9.52 12.93 2.60
N SER A 14 8.39 13.54 2.95
CA SER A 14 7.56 13.04 4.05
C SER A 14 6.92 11.70 3.70
N GLN A 15 6.39 11.56 2.48
CA GLN A 15 5.79 10.34 1.96
C GLN A 15 6.82 9.21 1.84
N GLN A 16 8.03 9.49 1.36
CA GLN A 16 9.12 8.51 1.33
C GLN A 16 9.51 8.02 2.72
N ARG A 17 9.60 8.92 3.70
CA ARG A 17 9.90 8.54 5.08
C ARG A 17 8.79 7.66 5.66
N VAL A 18 7.53 8.03 5.43
CA VAL A 18 6.39 7.21 5.86
C VAL A 18 6.42 5.85 5.17
N ALA A 19 6.61 5.79 3.84
CA ALA A 19 6.71 4.55 3.09
C ALA A 19 7.84 3.65 3.61
N LEU A 20 9.03 4.22 3.82
CA LEU A 20 10.18 3.51 4.39
C LEU A 20 9.87 2.96 5.77
N MET A 21 9.26 3.76 6.65
CA MET A 21 8.86 3.31 7.99
C MET A 21 7.82 2.18 7.90
N THR A 22 6.82 2.29 7.04
CA THR A 22 5.74 1.31 6.88
C THR A 22 6.20 0.01 6.23
N VAL A 23 7.33 0.00 5.53
CA VAL A 23 7.95 -1.23 5.00
C VAL A 23 8.94 -1.82 6.03
N THR A 24 9.87 -1.01 6.53
CA THR A 24 10.98 -1.50 7.36
C THR A 24 10.55 -1.90 8.75
N VAL A 25 9.70 -1.11 9.42
CA VAL A 25 9.28 -1.39 10.81
C VAL A 25 8.48 -2.71 10.89
N PRO A 26 7.48 -2.96 10.04
CA PRO A 26 6.78 -4.26 10.06
C PRO A 26 7.67 -5.44 9.67
N MET A 27 8.63 -5.27 8.75
CA MET A 27 9.58 -6.34 8.40
C MET A 27 10.46 -6.74 9.59
N LEU A 28 11.02 -5.76 10.31
CA LEU A 28 11.81 -6.01 11.52
C LEU A 28 10.93 -6.61 12.62
N GLY A 29 9.70 -6.10 12.79
CA GLY A 29 8.73 -6.63 13.73
C GLY A 29 8.34 -8.08 13.44
N ALA A 30 8.15 -8.45 12.16
CA ALA A 30 7.85 -9.82 11.75
C ALA A 30 9.03 -10.77 12.02
N ALA A 31 10.27 -10.34 11.75
CA ALA A 31 11.46 -11.13 12.09
C ALA A 31 11.59 -11.37 13.60
N ALA A 32 11.37 -10.32 14.41
CA ALA A 32 11.36 -10.43 15.87
C ALA A 32 10.23 -11.35 16.38
N ALA A 33 9.03 -11.21 15.82
CA ALA A 33 7.88 -12.05 16.15
C ALA A 33 8.14 -13.53 15.82
N LEU A 34 8.76 -13.81 14.68
CA LEU A 34 9.15 -15.18 14.30
C LEU A 34 10.18 -15.74 15.28
N TYR A 35 11.23 -14.98 15.61
CA TYR A 35 12.24 -15.40 16.58
C TYR A 35 11.60 -15.74 17.94
N TRP A 36 10.69 -14.91 18.44
CA TRP A 36 9.99 -15.20 19.70
C TRP A 36 9.04 -16.39 19.59
N ALA A 37 8.32 -16.55 18.48
CA ALA A 37 7.46 -17.71 18.26
C ALA A 37 8.26 -19.02 18.29
N LEU A 38 9.46 -19.03 17.69
CA LEU A 38 10.32 -20.21 17.64
C LEU A 38 11.00 -20.52 18.99
N THR A 39 11.33 -19.49 19.78
CA THR A 39 12.07 -19.67 21.04
C THR A 39 11.18 -19.78 22.28
N ARG A 40 9.99 -19.17 22.25
CA ARG A 40 9.07 -19.07 23.40
C ARG A 40 7.68 -19.66 23.13
N GLY A 41 7.43 -20.11 21.90
CA GLY A 41 6.10 -20.55 21.47
C GLY A 41 5.15 -19.39 21.20
N ILE A 42 3.91 -19.72 20.84
CA ILE A 42 2.86 -18.75 20.52
C ILE A 42 1.79 -18.82 21.62
N SER A 43 1.53 -17.68 22.27
CA SER A 43 0.47 -17.60 23.28
C SER A 43 -0.91 -17.50 22.64
N VAL A 44 -1.93 -18.02 23.32
CA VAL A 44 -3.34 -17.86 22.89
C VAL A 44 -3.71 -16.39 22.76
N THR A 45 -3.25 -15.54 23.68
CA THR A 45 -3.45 -14.08 23.63
C THR A 45 -2.87 -13.47 22.36
N THR A 46 -1.68 -13.90 21.94
CA THR A 46 -1.06 -13.43 20.68
C THR A 46 -1.95 -13.76 19.48
N VAL A 47 -2.45 -14.99 19.40
CA VAL A 47 -3.36 -15.40 18.31
C VAL A 47 -4.66 -14.61 18.37
N ALA A 48 -5.26 -14.50 19.56
CA ALA A 48 -6.53 -13.81 19.79
C ALA A 48 -6.50 -12.32 19.45
N VAL A 49 -5.33 -11.67 19.51
CA VAL A 49 -5.16 -10.26 19.13
C VAL A 49 -4.76 -10.14 17.66
N CYS A 50 -3.73 -10.87 17.22
CA CYS A 50 -3.14 -10.68 15.89
C CYS A 50 -4.08 -11.14 14.77
N VAL A 51 -4.78 -12.27 14.93
CA VAL A 51 -5.62 -12.82 13.86
C VAL A 51 -6.83 -11.92 13.58
N PRO A 52 -7.64 -11.51 14.58
CA PRO A 52 -8.76 -10.61 14.32
C PRO A 52 -8.33 -9.26 13.77
N LEU A 53 -7.25 -8.67 14.31
CA LEU A 53 -6.73 -7.40 13.81
C LEU A 53 -6.29 -7.53 12.35
N TYR A 54 -5.55 -8.59 11.99
CA TYR A 54 -5.14 -8.85 10.62
C TYR A 54 -6.34 -8.92 9.66
N LEU A 55 -7.39 -9.66 10.04
CA LEU A 55 -8.59 -9.79 9.22
C LEU A 55 -9.34 -8.45 9.08
N LEU A 56 -9.49 -7.70 10.19
CA LEU A 56 -10.18 -6.43 10.21
C LEU A 56 -9.45 -5.35 9.39
N THR A 57 -8.13 -5.24 9.52
CA THR A 57 -7.33 -4.28 8.74
C THR A 57 -7.29 -4.68 7.27
N THR A 58 -7.22 -5.97 6.96
CA THR A 58 -7.31 -6.47 5.58
C THR A 58 -8.68 -6.19 4.97
N ALA A 59 -9.78 -6.31 5.73
CA ALA A 59 -11.10 -5.89 5.29
C ALA A 59 -11.17 -4.36 5.07
N GLY A 60 -10.56 -3.56 5.95
CA GLY A 60 -10.43 -2.11 5.77
C GLY A 60 -9.72 -1.72 4.47
N LEU A 61 -8.66 -2.42 4.09
CA LEU A 61 -7.98 -2.21 2.81
C LEU A 61 -8.82 -2.70 1.62
N THR A 62 -9.22 -3.97 1.63
CA THR A 62 -9.83 -4.62 0.46
C THR A 62 -11.26 -4.17 0.21
N VAL A 63 -12.06 -3.99 1.26
CA VAL A 63 -13.46 -3.54 1.16
C VAL A 63 -13.53 -2.02 1.25
N GLY A 64 -12.78 -1.40 2.17
CA GLY A 64 -12.73 0.04 2.34
C GLY A 64 -11.93 0.73 1.24
N PHE A 65 -10.61 0.71 1.31
CA PHE A 65 -9.76 1.51 0.42
C PHE A 65 -9.97 1.14 -1.04
N HIS A 66 -9.93 -0.15 -1.35
CA HIS A 66 -10.01 -0.65 -2.71
C HIS A 66 -11.43 -0.55 -3.30
N ARG A 67 -12.42 -1.26 -2.73
CA ARG A 67 -13.77 -1.32 -3.34
C ARG A 67 -14.59 -0.06 -3.09
N LEU A 68 -14.60 0.46 -1.87
CA LEU A 68 -15.43 1.61 -1.52
C LEU A 68 -14.82 2.94 -1.98
N PHE A 69 -13.59 3.25 -1.57
CA PHE A 69 -13.02 4.58 -1.81
C PHE A 69 -12.41 4.73 -3.21
N THR A 70 -11.72 3.71 -3.71
CA THR A 70 -11.13 3.74 -5.05
C THR A 70 -12.17 3.48 -6.13
N HIS A 71 -12.83 2.32 -6.11
CA HIS A 71 -13.72 1.89 -7.18
C HIS A 71 -15.19 2.29 -7.02
N LYS A 72 -15.57 2.87 -5.87
CA LYS A 72 -16.94 3.29 -5.57
C LYS A 72 -17.98 2.20 -5.83
N SER A 73 -17.62 0.92 -5.59
CA SER A 73 -18.44 -0.24 -5.97
C SER A 73 -19.77 -0.35 -5.21
N PHE A 74 -19.93 0.37 -4.10
CA PHE A 74 -21.16 0.41 -3.30
C PHE A 74 -21.28 1.71 -2.51
N LYS A 75 -22.47 1.98 -1.96
CA LYS A 75 -22.80 3.20 -1.19
C LYS A 75 -23.28 2.83 0.23
N PRO A 76 -22.38 2.69 1.21
CA PRO A 76 -22.77 2.39 2.59
C PRO A 76 -23.21 3.65 3.33
N ASN A 77 -23.86 3.45 4.49
CA ASN A 77 -24.14 4.54 5.42
C ASN A 77 -22.84 5.11 6.04
N VAL A 78 -22.94 6.27 6.69
CA VAL A 78 -21.78 7.00 7.24
C VAL A 78 -21.00 6.18 8.28
N PRO A 79 -21.63 5.47 9.24
CA PRO A 79 -20.89 4.66 10.22
C PRO A 79 -20.03 3.58 9.57
N VAL A 80 -20.58 2.82 8.62
CA VAL A 80 -19.82 1.76 7.93
C VAL A 80 -18.67 2.35 7.13
N LYS A 81 -18.89 3.49 6.46
CA LYS A 81 -17.83 4.21 5.75
C LYS A 81 -16.69 4.64 6.69
N ALA A 82 -17.02 5.17 7.87
CA ALA A 82 -16.03 5.59 8.87
C ALA A 82 -15.24 4.40 9.44
N VAL A 83 -15.92 3.30 9.79
CA VAL A 83 -15.27 2.08 10.29
C VAL A 83 -14.30 1.52 9.25
N LEU A 84 -14.71 1.40 7.99
CA LEU A 84 -13.84 0.92 6.92
C LEU A 84 -12.64 1.84 6.68
N ALA A 85 -12.81 3.16 6.81
CA ALA A 85 -11.70 4.12 6.72
C ALA A 85 -10.70 3.93 7.88
N ILE A 86 -11.19 3.79 9.12
CA ILE A 86 -10.34 3.57 10.31
C ILE A 86 -9.58 2.26 10.18
N LEU A 87 -10.26 1.16 9.85
CA LEU A 87 -9.63 -0.16 9.68
C LEU A 87 -8.58 -0.16 8.58
N GLY A 88 -8.83 0.53 7.45
CA GLY A 88 -7.83 0.65 6.39
C GLY A 88 -6.64 1.52 6.80
N MET A 89 -6.86 2.57 7.60
CA MET A 89 -5.76 3.39 8.15
C MET A 89 -4.91 2.61 9.14
N MET A 90 -5.51 1.73 9.94
CA MET A 90 -4.79 0.83 10.85
C MET A 90 -3.87 -0.16 10.10
N ALA A 91 -4.12 -0.41 8.81
CA ALA A 91 -3.25 -1.26 7.99
C ALA A 91 -1.92 -0.58 7.58
N ALA A 92 -1.75 0.71 7.89
CA ALA A 92 -0.51 1.46 7.72
C ALA A 92 0.06 1.47 6.29
N GLN A 93 -0.79 1.47 5.25
CA GLN A 93 -0.36 1.59 3.83
C GLN A 93 -0.30 3.04 3.31
N GLY A 94 -0.13 4.01 4.21
CA GLY A 94 -0.15 5.44 3.90
C GLY A 94 -1.56 6.07 3.91
N PRO A 95 -1.67 7.39 3.70
CA PRO A 95 -2.93 8.15 3.79
C PRO A 95 -4.01 7.66 2.79
N LEU A 96 -5.29 7.77 3.17
CA LEU A 96 -6.40 7.24 2.35
C LEU A 96 -6.41 7.84 0.94
N LEU A 97 -6.32 9.17 0.84
CA LEU A 97 -6.31 9.87 -0.44
C LEU A 97 -5.10 9.48 -1.28
N PHE A 98 -3.94 9.31 -0.64
CA PHE A 98 -2.73 8.86 -1.31
C PHE A 98 -2.94 7.47 -1.93
N TRP A 99 -3.43 6.52 -1.13
CA TRP A 99 -3.67 5.15 -1.57
C TRP A 99 -4.67 5.09 -2.73
N VAL A 100 -5.77 5.84 -2.63
CA VAL A 100 -6.80 5.91 -3.70
C VAL A 100 -6.23 6.47 -5.00
N ALA A 101 -5.47 7.57 -4.93
CA ALA A 101 -4.88 8.18 -6.11
C ALA A 101 -3.88 7.24 -6.80
N SER A 102 -2.97 6.66 -6.02
CA SER A 102 -1.97 5.71 -6.53
C SER A 102 -2.61 4.46 -7.12
N HIS A 103 -3.65 3.92 -6.48
CA HIS A 103 -4.36 2.74 -6.98
C HIS A 103 -5.13 3.01 -8.28
N ARG A 104 -5.79 4.16 -8.41
CA ARG A 104 -6.44 4.56 -9.67
C ARG A 104 -5.44 4.74 -10.80
N ARG A 105 -4.28 5.31 -10.50
CA ARG A 105 -3.20 5.48 -11.46
C ARG A 105 -2.70 4.12 -11.94
N HIS A 106 -2.44 3.17 -11.03
CA HIS A 106 -2.06 1.81 -11.41
C HIS A 106 -3.06 1.17 -12.37
N HIS A 107 -4.36 1.28 -12.10
CA HIS A 107 -5.37 0.78 -13.04
C HIS A 107 -5.36 1.50 -14.40
N ALA A 108 -5.09 2.81 -14.42
CA ALA A 108 -5.06 3.60 -15.66
C ALA A 108 -3.82 3.32 -16.53
N PHE A 109 -2.70 2.95 -15.91
CA PHE A 109 -1.39 2.80 -16.57
C PHE A 109 -0.75 1.44 -16.34
N SER A 110 -1.52 0.41 -15.99
CA SER A 110 -1.03 -0.93 -15.63
C SER A 110 -0.05 -1.45 -16.67
N ASP A 111 1.02 -2.09 -16.18
CA ASP A 111 2.06 -2.71 -17.00
C ASP A 111 2.86 -1.75 -17.89
N THR A 112 2.64 -0.43 -17.77
CA THR A 112 3.43 0.59 -18.46
C THR A 112 4.52 1.18 -17.55
N ARG A 113 5.37 2.05 -18.11
CA ARG A 113 6.35 2.82 -17.33
C ARG A 113 5.71 3.86 -16.41
N ASP A 114 4.49 4.27 -16.70
CA ASP A 114 3.75 5.21 -15.87
C ASP A 114 3.11 4.54 -14.66
N ASP A 115 3.18 3.22 -14.52
CA ASP A 115 2.84 2.53 -13.28
C ASP A 115 4.10 2.34 -12.41
N CYS A 116 4.13 3.06 -11.29
CA CYS A 116 5.25 3.10 -10.36
C CYS A 116 5.59 1.74 -9.75
N HIS A 117 4.68 0.76 -9.77
CA HIS A 117 4.93 -0.59 -9.27
C HIS A 117 4.78 -1.68 -10.35
N SER A 118 4.87 -1.31 -11.63
CA SER A 118 4.83 -2.29 -12.73
C SER A 118 6.03 -3.26 -12.66
N PRO A 119 5.78 -4.58 -12.67
CA PRO A 119 6.86 -5.57 -12.77
C PRO A 119 7.35 -5.73 -14.21
N CYS A 120 6.56 -5.33 -15.21
CA CYS A 120 6.77 -5.63 -16.62
C CYS A 120 7.80 -4.74 -17.33
N THR A 121 8.38 -3.77 -16.61
CA THR A 121 9.28 -2.74 -17.19
C THR A 121 10.78 -3.07 -17.05
N HIS A 122 11.14 -4.25 -16.54
CA HIS A 122 12.50 -4.58 -16.08
C HIS A 122 13.29 -5.55 -16.99
N GLY A 123 12.87 -5.72 -18.23
CA GLY A 123 13.54 -6.55 -19.24
C GLY A 123 12.96 -7.96 -19.37
N ALA A 124 13.46 -8.73 -20.35
CA ALA A 124 12.96 -10.08 -20.67
C ALA A 124 13.75 -11.19 -19.94
N GLY A 125 13.13 -12.36 -19.83
CA GLY A 125 13.71 -13.56 -19.21
C GLY A 125 13.64 -13.56 -17.67
N LEU A 126 14.12 -14.64 -17.07
CA LEU A 126 14.03 -14.87 -15.62
C LEU A 126 14.64 -13.74 -14.78
N SER A 127 15.79 -13.20 -15.21
CA SER A 127 16.45 -12.08 -14.53
C SER A 127 15.62 -10.79 -14.58
N GLY A 128 14.94 -10.52 -15.69
CA GLY A 128 14.00 -9.42 -15.83
C GLY A 128 12.79 -9.59 -14.92
N THR A 129 12.20 -10.79 -14.87
CA THR A 129 11.09 -11.11 -13.98
C THR A 129 11.45 -10.92 -12.50
N ILE A 130 12.61 -11.41 -12.06
CA ILE A 130 13.06 -11.25 -10.66
C ILE A 130 13.27 -9.77 -10.32
N ARG A 131 13.89 -8.99 -11.22
CA ARG A 131 14.07 -7.54 -11.04
C ARG A 131 12.72 -6.82 -10.98
N GLY A 132 11.79 -7.18 -11.85
CA GLY A 132 10.44 -6.64 -11.87
C GLY A 132 9.67 -6.92 -10.59
N LEU A 133 9.72 -8.16 -10.09
CA LEU A 133 9.11 -8.54 -8.81
C LEU A 133 9.70 -7.78 -7.64
N TRP A 134 11.03 -7.69 -7.57
CA TRP A 134 11.74 -6.91 -6.56
C TRP A 134 11.33 -5.43 -6.60
N HIS A 135 11.22 -4.88 -7.81
CA HIS A 135 10.78 -3.51 -8.00
C HIS A 135 9.36 -3.28 -7.48
N ALA A 136 8.41 -4.08 -7.95
CA ALA A 136 7.00 -3.95 -7.58
C ALA A 136 6.73 -4.13 -6.07
N HIS A 137 7.50 -4.98 -5.39
CA HIS A 137 7.30 -5.27 -3.96
C HIS A 137 8.02 -4.32 -3.01
N PHE A 138 9.21 -3.84 -3.37
CA PHE A 138 10.06 -3.11 -2.43
C PHE A 138 10.53 -1.77 -3.00
N TRP A 139 11.14 -1.80 -4.17
CA TRP A 139 11.84 -0.62 -4.70
C TRP A 139 10.89 0.51 -5.10
N ALA A 140 9.71 0.17 -5.63
CA ALA A 140 8.68 1.12 -6.02
C ALA A 140 8.31 2.08 -4.87
N TYR A 141 8.17 1.56 -3.65
CA TYR A 141 7.83 2.37 -2.47
C TYR A 141 8.94 3.33 -2.03
N LEU A 142 10.19 3.03 -2.39
CA LEU A 142 11.37 3.82 -2.06
C LEU A 142 11.76 4.75 -3.21
N SER A 143 11.18 4.57 -4.40
CA SER A 143 11.49 5.38 -5.57
C SER A 143 10.86 6.77 -5.47
N TRP A 144 11.54 7.74 -6.07
CA TRP A 144 11.07 9.12 -6.09
C TRP A 144 9.79 9.28 -6.92
N ASP A 145 9.61 8.41 -7.91
CA ASP A 145 8.48 8.41 -8.85
C ASP A 145 7.14 8.07 -8.18
N PHE A 146 7.18 7.24 -7.12
CA PHE A 146 5.99 6.90 -6.32
C PHE A 146 5.35 8.10 -5.61
N THR A 147 6.16 9.11 -5.26
CA THR A 147 5.72 10.26 -4.46
C THR A 147 5.45 11.52 -5.28
N ARG A 148 6.10 11.69 -6.43
CA ARG A 148 5.94 12.90 -7.25
C ARG A 148 4.69 12.94 -8.11
N GLU A 149 4.11 11.79 -8.41
CA GLU A 149 3.18 11.72 -9.52
C GLU A 149 1.80 11.20 -9.12
N GLN A 150 1.14 11.91 -8.21
CA GLN A 150 -0.25 11.65 -7.84
C GLN A 150 -1.21 12.35 -8.81
N SER A 151 -1.29 11.89 -10.06
CA SER A 151 -2.26 12.40 -11.02
C SER A 151 -3.65 11.84 -10.70
N ILE A 152 -4.53 12.64 -10.11
CA ILE A 152 -5.96 12.29 -10.03
C ILE A 152 -6.54 12.54 -11.42
N SER A 153 -6.82 11.46 -12.18
CA SER A 153 -7.74 11.55 -13.31
C SER A 153 -9.13 11.77 -12.72
N LEU A 154 -9.56 13.04 -12.65
CA LEU A 154 -10.94 13.40 -12.38
C LEU A 154 -11.72 13.19 -13.68
N ALA A 155 -12.17 11.96 -13.89
CA ALA A 155 -13.31 11.64 -14.74
C ALA A 155 -14.48 11.23 -13.83
#